data_AF-A0A7S1MT26-F1
#
_entry.id   AF-A0A7S1MT26-F1
#
_cell.length_a   1.000
_cell.length_b   1.000
_cell.length_c   1.000
_cell.angle_alpha   90.00
_cell.angle_beta   90.00
_cell.angle_gamma   90.00
#
_symmetry.space_group_name_H-M   'P 1'
#
loop_
_entity.id
_entity.type
_entity.pdbx_description
1 polymer ?
#
loop_
_entity_poly.entity_id
_entity_poly.type
_entity_poly.pdbx_seq_one_letter_code
_entity_poly.pdbx_strand_id
1 'polypeptide(L)'
;KGSAATAAAAGSPPTQYPRPGRPYRRRWLPAYAVIMAFALLASRAGLLPGAAETAFLICASLLAFVAGCTLPAALRNFLHPIFIGVAGCWVAVSLWAAQAGPETGFTDVLVHYSSSTGAGRLMSMLLGPLVIALALLLYERRSLLRRDWLAVLGTSSLAALAGLFGTALLARVLGVKPLVGTASVTRFCTAALALPAAASLGASQPLAVVMLVLSGFFGVLVGRPVLSFVGARSPRERGLSVGAVSHVLGTVTLASWGEASAVPYSALAFVLASGFTALFAAMPVVQCAILWIVA
;
A
#
# COMPACT_ATOMS: atom_id res chain seq x y z
N LYS A 1 6.46 -64.93 -7.35
CA LYS A 1 7.29 -63.70 -7.22
C LYS A 1 6.42 -62.51 -7.60
N GLY A 2 5.90 -61.78 -6.61
CA GLY A 2 5.03 -60.63 -6.81
C GLY A 2 5.19 -59.60 -5.69
N SER A 3 5.27 -58.33 -6.11
CA SER A 3 4.83 -57.05 -5.48
C SER A 3 5.28 -56.64 -4.06
N ALA A 4 5.89 -55.45 -3.97
CA ALA A 4 5.51 -54.28 -3.13
C ALA A 4 6.72 -53.31 -2.95
N ALA A 5 6.75 -52.15 -3.62
CA ALA A 5 6.31 -50.83 -3.13
C ALA A 5 7.42 -50.03 -2.39
N THR A 6 8.18 -49.19 -3.12
CA THR A 6 8.12 -47.71 -3.09
C THR A 6 8.23 -47.08 -1.70
N ALA A 7 9.46 -46.76 -1.28
CA ALA A 7 9.73 -45.80 -0.20
C ALA A 7 9.97 -44.41 -0.82
N ALA A 8 9.13 -43.48 -0.36
CA ALA A 8 9.00 -42.08 -0.75
C ALA A 8 10.31 -41.31 -0.98
N ALA A 9 10.38 -40.66 -2.14
CA ALA A 9 11.26 -39.52 -2.38
C ALA A 9 10.88 -38.37 -1.45
N ALA A 10 11.67 -38.16 -0.39
CA ALA A 10 11.60 -36.97 0.44
C ALA A 10 11.96 -35.75 -0.42
N GLY A 11 10.94 -34.96 -0.76
CA GLY A 11 11.08 -33.73 -1.52
C GLY A 11 12.05 -32.78 -0.83
N SER A 12 12.97 -32.21 -1.61
CA SER A 12 13.91 -31.18 -1.20
C SER A 12 13.20 -30.00 -0.52
N PRO A 13 13.84 -29.33 0.45
CA PRO A 13 13.27 -28.15 1.11
C PRO A 13 12.95 -27.08 0.06
N PRO A 14 11.86 -26.30 0.23
CA PRO A 14 11.46 -25.30 -0.75
C PRO A 14 12.64 -24.35 -0.99
N THR A 15 12.99 -24.22 -2.27
CA THR A 15 14.05 -23.36 -2.77
C THR A 15 13.98 -21.99 -2.10
N GLN A 16 15.10 -21.58 -1.51
CA GLN A 16 15.26 -20.27 -0.90
C GLN A 16 14.81 -19.21 -1.90
N TYR A 17 13.71 -18.51 -1.59
CA TYR A 17 13.17 -17.51 -2.51
C TYR A 17 14.26 -16.48 -2.82
N PRO A 18 14.54 -16.20 -4.11
CA PRO A 18 15.53 -15.20 -4.47
C PRO A 18 15.14 -13.88 -3.81
N ARG A 19 16.11 -13.26 -3.13
CA ARG A 19 15.89 -11.95 -2.49
C ARG A 19 15.36 -11.01 -3.58
N PRO A 20 14.17 -10.40 -3.40
CA PRO A 20 13.69 -9.44 -4.38
C PRO A 20 14.76 -8.36 -4.55
N GLY A 21 15.09 -8.05 -5.81
CA GLY A 21 16.01 -6.97 -6.13
C GLY A 21 15.56 -5.68 -5.47
N ARG A 22 16.49 -4.78 -5.13
CA ARG A 22 16.10 -3.49 -4.55
C ARG A 22 15.21 -2.76 -5.56
N PRO A 23 13.96 -2.39 -5.20
CA PRO A 23 13.04 -1.73 -6.12
C PRO A 23 13.50 -0.31 -6.50
N TYR A 24 14.49 0.23 -5.78
CA TYR A 24 15.10 1.52 -6.03
C TYR A 24 16.62 1.37 -6.23
N ARG A 25 17.20 2.27 -7.04
CA ARG A 25 18.66 2.39 -7.17
C ARG A 25 19.10 3.77 -6.69
N ARG A 26 20.00 3.80 -5.70
CA ARG A 26 20.59 5.03 -5.12
C ARG A 26 21.18 5.97 -6.18
N ARG A 27 21.68 5.43 -7.30
CA ARG A 27 22.25 6.19 -8.42
C ARG A 27 21.31 7.23 -9.04
N TRP A 28 19.99 7.11 -8.85
CA TRP A 28 19.01 8.04 -9.40
C TRP A 28 18.75 9.27 -8.52
N LEU A 29 19.17 9.26 -7.25
CA LEU A 29 19.06 10.43 -6.36
C LEU A 29 19.64 11.72 -6.97
N PRO A 30 20.87 11.75 -7.52
CA PRO A 30 21.39 12.96 -8.15
C PRO A 30 20.57 13.36 -9.38
N ALA A 31 20.06 12.40 -10.16
CA ALA A 31 19.24 12.71 -11.33
C ALA A 31 17.94 13.43 -10.93
N TYR A 32 17.24 12.96 -9.88
CA TYR A 32 16.04 13.63 -9.37
C TYR A 32 16.37 15.03 -8.85
N ALA A 33 17.48 15.20 -8.12
CA ALA A 33 17.90 16.51 -7.62
C ALA A 33 18.24 17.49 -8.76
N VAL A 34 18.90 17.02 -9.82
CA VAL A 34 19.21 17.82 -11.01
C VAL A 34 17.93 18.25 -11.73
N ILE A 35 16.95 17.36 -11.90
CA ILE A 35 15.66 17.71 -12.50
C ILE A 35 14.91 18.73 -11.65
N MET A 36 14.91 18.57 -10.32
CA MET A 36 14.32 19.54 -9.40
C MET A 36 14.98 20.91 -9.52
N ALA A 37 16.33 20.98 -9.51
CA ALA A 37 17.05 22.23 -9.66
C ALA A 37 16.78 22.89 -11.02
N PHE A 38 16.77 22.10 -12.10
CA PHE A 38 16.42 22.59 -13.44
C PHE A 38 14.99 23.12 -13.50
N ALA A 39 14.02 22.43 -12.90
CA ALA A 39 12.63 22.88 -12.85
C ALA A 39 12.47 24.22 -12.11
N LEU A 40 13.17 24.38 -10.98
CA LEU A 40 13.21 25.65 -10.24
C LEU A 40 13.81 26.78 -11.09
N LEU A 41 14.87 26.52 -11.85
CA LEU A 41 15.50 27.51 -12.72
C LEU A 41 14.61 27.85 -13.92
N ALA A 42 13.99 26.86 -14.55
CA ALA A 42 13.07 27.03 -15.66
C ALA A 42 11.85 27.87 -15.25
N SER A 43 11.28 27.59 -14.07
CA SER A 43 10.19 28.37 -13.48
C SER A 43 10.59 29.84 -13.28
N ARG A 44 11.78 30.10 -12.70
CA ARG A 44 12.31 31.47 -12.54
C ARG A 44 12.57 32.19 -13.86
N ALA A 45 12.90 31.45 -14.92
CA ALA A 45 13.06 31.99 -16.27
C ALA A 45 11.72 32.22 -16.99
N GLY A 46 10.58 31.93 -16.34
CA GLY A 46 9.25 32.04 -16.95
C GLY A 46 8.93 30.95 -17.97
N LEU A 47 9.73 29.88 -18.01
CA LEU A 47 9.58 28.79 -18.98
C LEU A 47 8.68 27.68 -18.40
N LEU A 48 7.52 27.47 -19.05
CA LEU A 48 6.61 26.34 -18.80
C LEU A 48 6.32 26.09 -17.30
N PRO A 49 5.80 27.08 -16.56
CA PRO A 49 5.71 27.03 -15.09
C PRO A 49 4.95 25.80 -14.57
N GLY A 50 3.84 25.41 -15.20
CA GLY A 50 3.07 24.23 -14.78
C GLY A 50 3.79 22.89 -15.03
N ALA A 51 4.54 22.77 -16.12
CA ALA A 51 5.32 21.56 -16.40
C ALA A 51 6.54 21.47 -15.47
N ALA A 52 7.18 22.59 -15.18
CA ALA A 52 8.26 22.70 -14.21
C ALA A 52 7.78 22.32 -12.80
N GLU A 53 6.63 22.84 -12.36
CA GLU A 53 6.01 22.48 -11.07
C GLU A 53 5.78 20.97 -10.97
N THR A 54 5.16 20.42 -12.02
CA THR A 54 4.83 19.01 -12.08
C THR A 54 6.07 18.13 -12.01
N ALA A 55 7.10 18.44 -12.81
CA ALA A 55 8.36 17.72 -12.81
C ALA A 55 9.08 17.81 -11.45
N PHE A 56 9.07 18.99 -10.83
CA PHE A 56 9.66 19.24 -9.53
C PHE A 56 8.99 18.40 -8.44
N LEU A 57 7.66 18.44 -8.33
CA LEU A 57 6.91 17.75 -7.27
C LEU A 57 6.98 16.22 -7.40
N ILE A 58 6.98 15.69 -8.63
CA ILE A 58 7.17 14.24 -8.86
C ILE A 58 8.58 13.81 -8.47
N CYS A 59 9.60 14.54 -8.94
CA CYS A 59 10.99 14.21 -8.60
C CYS A 59 11.25 14.35 -7.10
N ALA A 60 10.64 15.34 -6.44
CA ALA A 60 10.69 15.49 -4.99
C ALA A 60 10.08 14.27 -4.26
N SER A 61 8.91 13.80 -4.72
CA SER A 61 8.25 12.62 -4.15
C SER A 61 9.13 11.37 -4.29
N LEU A 62 9.72 11.16 -5.46
CA LEU A 62 10.63 10.03 -5.72
C LEU A 62 11.91 10.15 -4.91
N LEU A 63 12.53 11.33 -4.88
CA LEU A 63 13.76 11.60 -4.15
C LEU A 63 13.55 11.37 -2.65
N ALA A 64 12.49 11.89 -2.06
CA ALA A 64 12.17 11.73 -0.65
C ALA A 64 11.93 10.25 -0.29
N PHE A 65 11.18 9.52 -1.12
CA PHE A 65 10.93 8.09 -0.92
C PHE A 65 12.21 7.26 -1.03
N VAL A 66 13.01 7.47 -2.09
CA VAL A 66 14.29 6.76 -2.27
C VAL A 66 15.25 7.11 -1.14
N ALA A 67 15.37 8.38 -0.76
CA ALA A 67 16.21 8.80 0.37
C ALA A 67 15.77 8.11 1.67
N GLY A 68 14.47 8.08 1.97
CA GLY A 68 13.94 7.38 3.15
C GLY A 68 14.24 5.87 3.14
N CYS A 69 14.11 5.23 1.99
CA CYS A 69 14.47 3.82 1.83
C CYS A 69 15.96 3.55 2.08
N THR A 70 16.81 4.56 1.90
CA THR A 70 18.26 4.43 2.00
C THR A 70 18.84 4.64 3.39
N LEU A 71 18.02 5.08 4.35
CA LEU A 71 18.43 5.29 5.73
C LEU A 71 18.83 3.98 6.44
N PRO A 72 19.66 4.07 7.50
CA PRO A 72 20.02 2.94 8.34
C PRO A 72 18.78 2.23 8.90
N ALA A 73 18.88 0.91 9.12
CA ALA A 73 17.74 0.10 9.57
C ALA A 73 17.13 0.58 10.89
N ALA A 74 17.96 1.03 11.85
CA ALA A 74 17.49 1.60 13.11
C ALA A 74 16.57 2.81 12.90
N LEU A 75 16.93 3.70 11.96
CA LEU A 75 16.16 4.89 11.67
C LEU A 75 14.91 4.59 10.84
N ARG A 76 14.95 3.61 9.92
CA ARG A 76 13.75 3.18 9.16
C ARG A 76 12.68 2.52 10.01
N ASN A 77 13.06 1.87 11.11
CA ASN A 77 12.11 1.23 12.02
C ASN A 77 11.32 2.27 12.83
N PHE A 78 11.91 3.44 13.10
CA PHE A 78 11.26 4.55 13.79
C PHE A 78 10.58 5.53 12.82
N LEU A 79 11.28 5.91 11.75
CA LEU A 79 10.81 6.78 10.66
C LEU A 79 10.63 5.95 9.39
N HIS A 80 9.45 5.33 9.27
CA HIS A 80 9.11 4.55 8.08
C HIS A 80 9.26 5.39 6.80
N PRO A 81 9.82 4.85 5.68
CA PRO A 81 10.07 5.61 4.45
C PRO A 81 8.87 6.39 3.89
N ILE A 82 7.65 5.94 4.19
CA ILE A 82 6.41 6.65 3.82
C ILE A 82 6.34 8.03 4.50
N PHE A 83 6.63 8.13 5.80
CA PHE A 83 6.57 9.42 6.51
C PHE A 83 7.65 10.38 6.03
N ILE A 84 8.84 9.86 5.71
CA ILE A 84 9.92 10.65 5.10
C ILE A 84 9.51 11.14 3.71
N GLY A 85 8.84 10.29 2.93
CA GLY A 85 8.24 10.68 1.65
C GLY A 85 7.26 11.84 1.80
N VAL A 86 6.29 11.72 2.71
CA VAL A 86 5.28 12.77 2.97
C VAL A 86 5.93 14.07 3.45
N ALA A 87 6.83 14.00 4.43
CA ALA A 87 7.54 15.18 4.94
C ALA A 87 8.40 15.84 3.84
N GLY A 88 9.09 15.04 3.02
CA GLY A 88 9.86 15.53 1.89
C GLY A 88 8.98 16.21 0.82
N CYS A 89 7.80 15.67 0.55
CA CYS A 89 6.82 16.33 -0.32
C CYS A 89 6.36 17.68 0.24
N TRP A 90 6.09 17.78 1.55
CA TRP A 90 5.68 19.04 2.17
C TRP A 90 6.79 20.09 2.12
N VAL A 91 8.05 19.68 2.36
CA VAL A 91 9.21 20.56 2.19
C VAL A 91 9.31 21.03 0.73
N ALA A 92 9.13 20.14 -0.24
CA ALA A 92 9.16 20.50 -1.65
C ALA A 92 8.03 21.48 -2.04
N VAL A 93 6.80 21.23 -1.61
CA VAL A 93 5.67 22.15 -1.81
C VAL A 93 5.98 23.52 -1.21
N SER A 94 6.54 23.56 -0.01
CA SER A 94 6.94 24.81 0.66
C SER A 94 8.05 25.55 -0.11
N LEU A 95 9.02 24.81 -0.64
CA LEU A 95 10.10 25.38 -1.48
C LEU A 95 9.57 25.94 -2.80
N TRP A 96 8.60 25.26 -3.43
CA TRP A 96 7.97 25.73 -4.65
C TRP A 96 7.16 27.01 -4.39
N ALA A 97 6.32 27.01 -3.35
CA ALA A 97 5.55 28.18 -2.94
C ALA A 97 6.46 29.39 -2.63
N ALA A 98 7.55 29.17 -1.88
CA ALA A 98 8.52 30.21 -1.57
C ALA A 98 9.23 30.78 -2.82
N GLN A 99 9.35 29.99 -3.90
CA GLN A 99 9.92 30.45 -5.17
C GLN A 99 8.91 31.20 -6.03
N ALA A 100 7.66 30.73 -6.10
CA ALA A 100 6.65 31.22 -7.03
C ALA A 100 6.15 32.64 -6.69
N GLY A 101 6.37 33.10 -5.46
CA GLY A 101 6.13 34.48 -5.02
C GLY A 101 5.16 34.57 -3.83
N PRO A 102 4.94 35.79 -3.29
CA PRO A 102 4.09 35.98 -2.12
C PRO A 102 2.61 35.66 -2.36
N GLU A 103 2.15 35.68 -3.62
CA GLU A 103 0.77 35.37 -4.00
C GLU A 103 0.45 33.86 -4.00
N THR A 104 1.47 33.00 -4.03
CA THR A 104 1.31 31.54 -4.06
C THR A 104 1.64 30.93 -2.71
N GLY A 105 0.62 30.57 -1.95
CA GLY A 105 0.77 29.91 -0.66
C GLY A 105 1.03 28.40 -0.78
N PHE A 106 1.47 27.80 0.32
CA PHE A 106 1.62 26.33 0.45
C PHE A 106 0.33 25.60 0.05
N THR A 107 -0.82 26.12 0.47
CA THR A 107 -2.13 25.53 0.19
C THR A 107 -2.49 25.56 -1.28
N ASP A 108 -2.10 26.61 -2.01
CA ASP A 108 -2.43 26.76 -3.43
C ASP A 108 -1.69 25.73 -4.27
N VAL A 109 -0.40 25.53 -3.97
CA VAL A 109 0.41 24.48 -4.59
C VAL A 109 -0.14 23.08 -4.25
N LEU A 110 -0.63 22.87 -3.02
CA LEU A 110 -1.21 21.57 -2.64
C LEU A 110 -2.55 21.30 -3.35
N VAL A 111 -3.41 22.32 -3.48
CA VAL A 111 -4.66 22.24 -4.23
C VAL A 111 -4.35 21.97 -5.70
N HIS A 112 -3.39 22.69 -6.29
CA HIS A 112 -2.96 22.45 -7.66
C HIS A 112 -2.38 21.04 -7.86
N TYR A 113 -1.54 20.56 -6.94
CA TYR A 113 -1.00 19.20 -6.95
C TYR A 113 -2.11 18.14 -7.07
N SER A 114 -3.20 18.31 -6.31
CA SER A 114 -4.34 17.39 -6.30
C SER A 114 -5.30 17.56 -7.49
N SER A 115 -5.13 18.63 -8.28
CA SER A 115 -6.02 18.96 -9.39
C SER A 115 -5.83 18.06 -10.61
N SER A 116 -6.75 18.21 -11.58
CA SER A 116 -6.73 17.47 -12.84
C SER A 116 -5.59 17.84 -13.79
N THR A 117 -4.74 18.81 -13.44
CA THR A 117 -3.56 19.21 -14.22
C THR A 117 -2.25 19.14 -13.43
N GLY A 118 -2.31 18.89 -12.12
CA GLY A 118 -1.13 18.83 -11.25
C GLY A 118 -0.40 17.48 -11.24
N ALA A 119 0.72 17.45 -10.52
CA ALA A 119 1.57 16.26 -10.36
C ALA A 119 0.85 15.04 -9.76
N GLY A 120 -0.12 15.25 -8.87
CA GLY A 120 -0.92 14.17 -8.27
C GLY A 120 -1.71 13.38 -9.31
N ARG A 121 -2.16 14.00 -10.40
CA ARG A 121 -2.83 13.30 -11.51
C ARG A 121 -1.91 12.27 -12.16
N LEU A 122 -0.65 12.62 -12.44
CA LEU A 122 0.30 11.69 -13.07
C LEU A 122 0.57 10.48 -12.16
N MET A 123 0.66 10.71 -10.84
CA MET A 123 0.78 9.61 -9.88
C MET A 123 -0.48 8.73 -9.87
N SER A 124 -1.67 9.33 -9.92
CA SER A 124 -2.93 8.60 -10.00
C SER A 124 -3.08 7.81 -11.30
N MET A 125 -2.56 8.30 -12.43
CA MET A 125 -2.55 7.53 -13.69
C MET A 125 -1.76 6.22 -13.59
N LEU A 126 -0.77 6.14 -12.69
CA LEU A 126 -0.01 4.91 -12.44
C LEU A 126 -0.79 3.86 -11.63
N LEU A 127 -1.95 4.20 -11.06
CA LEU A 127 -2.81 3.24 -10.35
C LEU A 127 -3.27 2.12 -11.30
N GLY A 128 -3.58 2.42 -12.57
CA GLY A 128 -3.99 1.42 -13.56
C GLY A 128 -2.90 0.38 -13.86
N PRO A 129 -1.70 0.79 -14.30
CA PRO A 129 -0.54 -0.11 -14.43
C PRO A 129 -0.19 -0.87 -13.15
N LEU A 130 -0.43 -0.27 -11.97
CA LEU A 130 -0.21 -0.94 -10.71
C LEU A 130 -1.14 -2.14 -10.53
N VAL A 131 -2.42 -2.05 -10.95
CA VAL A 131 -3.33 -3.21 -10.94
C VAL A 131 -2.81 -4.35 -11.82
N ILE A 132 -2.26 -4.03 -13.00
CA ILE A 132 -1.64 -5.02 -13.89
C ILE A 132 -0.43 -5.68 -13.21
N ALA A 133 0.42 -4.90 -12.54
CA ALA A 133 1.55 -5.42 -11.79
C ALA A 133 1.11 -6.35 -10.64
N LEU A 134 -0.01 -6.06 -9.97
CA LEU A 134 -0.60 -6.94 -8.97
C LEU A 134 -1.10 -8.26 -9.58
N ALA A 135 -1.71 -8.21 -10.78
CA ALA A 135 -2.11 -9.42 -11.50
C ALA A 135 -0.89 -10.27 -11.90
N LEU A 136 0.20 -9.65 -12.35
CA LEU A 136 1.46 -10.33 -12.64
C LEU A 136 2.04 -10.97 -11.37
N LEU A 137 1.96 -10.31 -10.22
CA LEU A 137 2.40 -10.89 -8.94
C LEU A 137 1.64 -12.20 -8.62
N LEU A 138 0.32 -12.22 -8.84
CA LEU A 138 -0.48 -13.44 -8.70
C LEU A 138 -0.05 -14.51 -9.71
N TYR A 139 0.16 -14.12 -10.96
CA TYR A 139 0.57 -15.04 -12.02
C TYR A 139 1.93 -15.69 -11.76
N GLU A 140 2.91 -14.92 -11.25
CA GLU A 140 4.21 -15.45 -10.85
C GLU A 140 4.10 -16.42 -9.66
N ARG A 141 3.13 -16.21 -8.77
CA ARG A 141 2.90 -17.02 -7.57
C ARG A 141 1.81 -18.08 -7.75
N ARG A 142 1.39 -18.35 -9.00
CA ARG A 142 0.30 -19.27 -9.34
C ARG A 142 0.50 -20.71 -8.84
N SER A 143 1.74 -21.17 -8.72
CA SER A 143 2.04 -22.51 -8.20
C SER A 143 1.66 -22.64 -6.72
N LEU A 144 2.02 -21.63 -5.92
CA LEU A 144 1.66 -21.55 -4.50
C LEU A 144 0.15 -21.35 -4.35
N LEU A 145 -0.46 -20.49 -5.18
CA LEU A 145 -1.91 -20.32 -5.22
C LEU A 145 -2.62 -21.64 -5.54
N ARG A 146 -2.17 -22.40 -6.55
CA ARG A 146 -2.80 -23.67 -6.94
C ARG A 146 -2.66 -24.74 -5.85
N ARG A 147 -1.51 -24.80 -5.17
CA ARG A 147 -1.26 -25.78 -4.10
C ARG A 147 -2.16 -25.53 -2.89
N ASP A 148 -2.29 -24.28 -2.46
CA ASP A 148 -2.94 -23.90 -1.21
C ASP A 148 -4.26 -23.12 -1.43
N TRP A 149 -4.89 -23.28 -2.60
CA TRP A 149 -5.94 -22.41 -3.13
C TRP A 149 -7.10 -22.19 -2.16
N LEU A 150 -7.55 -23.25 -1.48
CA LEU A 150 -8.69 -23.17 -0.58
C LEU A 150 -8.40 -22.28 0.63
N ALA A 151 -7.22 -22.40 1.22
CA ALA A 151 -6.84 -21.52 2.32
C ALA A 151 -6.58 -20.10 1.83
N VAL A 152 -5.91 -19.92 0.69
CA VAL A 152 -5.59 -18.59 0.18
C VAL A 152 -6.86 -17.82 -0.18
N LEU A 153 -7.73 -18.40 -1.03
CA LEU A 153 -8.97 -17.76 -1.45
C LEU A 153 -9.96 -17.65 -0.29
N GLY A 154 -10.12 -18.71 0.50
CA GLY A 154 -11.03 -18.71 1.65
C GLY A 154 -10.66 -17.66 2.69
N THR A 155 -9.38 -17.60 3.10
CA THR A 155 -8.92 -16.59 4.07
C THR A 155 -9.02 -15.18 3.50
N SER A 156 -8.66 -14.96 2.24
CA SER A 156 -8.71 -13.64 1.61
C SER A 156 -10.13 -13.11 1.45
N SER A 157 -11.07 -13.95 1.01
CA SER A 157 -12.48 -13.57 0.89
C SER A 157 -13.13 -13.32 2.25
N LEU A 158 -12.87 -14.19 3.23
CA LEU A 158 -13.41 -14.03 4.57
C LEU A 158 -12.83 -12.79 5.26
N ALA A 159 -11.52 -12.54 5.13
CA ALA A 159 -10.88 -11.34 5.65
C ALA A 159 -11.41 -10.07 4.97
N ALA A 160 -11.70 -10.09 3.67
CA ALA A 160 -12.32 -8.97 2.99
C ALA A 160 -13.70 -8.64 3.56
N LEU A 161 -14.59 -9.63 3.71
CA LEU A 161 -15.91 -9.43 4.30
C LEU A 161 -15.83 -8.99 5.77
N ALA A 162 -15.04 -9.69 6.58
CA ALA A 162 -14.84 -9.35 7.99
C ALA A 162 -14.20 -7.97 8.15
N GLY A 163 -13.28 -7.60 7.25
CA GLY A 163 -12.65 -6.28 7.23
C GLY A 163 -13.64 -5.17 6.88
N LEU A 164 -14.47 -5.37 5.86
CA LEU A 164 -15.52 -4.42 5.45
C LEU A 164 -16.53 -4.19 6.58
N PHE A 165 -17.23 -5.26 6.97
CA PHE A 165 -18.32 -5.19 7.95
C PHE A 165 -17.81 -4.94 9.37
N GLY A 166 -16.68 -5.56 9.74
CA GLY A 166 -16.08 -5.36 11.05
C GLY A 166 -15.57 -3.93 11.23
N THR A 167 -14.98 -3.31 10.20
CA THR A 167 -14.55 -1.90 10.29
C THR A 167 -15.76 -0.97 10.33
N ALA A 168 -16.80 -1.23 9.53
CA ALA A 168 -18.05 -0.47 9.58
C ALA A 168 -18.71 -0.53 10.96
N LEU A 169 -18.84 -1.74 11.53
CA LEU A 169 -19.43 -1.95 12.86
C LEU A 169 -18.60 -1.27 13.95
N LEU A 170 -17.28 -1.40 13.89
CA LEU A 170 -16.38 -0.76 14.85
C LEU A 170 -16.49 0.77 14.77
N ALA A 171 -16.59 1.34 13.57
CA ALA A 171 -16.81 2.77 13.39
C ALA A 171 -18.12 3.24 14.07
N ARG A 172 -19.20 2.46 13.92
CA ARG A 172 -20.49 2.74 14.58
C ARG A 172 -20.37 2.67 16.11
N VAL A 173 -19.78 1.60 16.63
CA VAL A 173 -19.64 1.36 18.08
C VAL A 173 -18.78 2.44 18.74
N LEU A 174 -17.75 2.92 18.05
CA LEU A 174 -16.88 3.99 18.53
C LEU A 174 -17.46 5.40 18.31
N GLY A 175 -18.65 5.53 17.72
CA GLY A 175 -19.27 6.83 17.44
C GLY A 175 -18.48 7.69 16.45
N VAL A 176 -17.75 7.05 15.53
CA VAL A 176 -16.93 7.74 14.53
C VAL A 176 -17.85 8.43 13.51
N LYS A 177 -17.53 9.66 13.13
CA LYS A 177 -18.29 10.41 12.12
C LYS A 177 -18.44 9.57 10.83
N PRO A 178 -19.62 9.53 10.18
CA PRO A 178 -19.86 8.69 9.00
C PRO A 178 -18.83 8.89 7.88
N LEU A 179 -18.39 10.13 7.66
CA LEU A 179 -17.34 10.46 6.68
C LEU A 179 -16.04 9.68 6.91
N VAL A 180 -15.63 9.52 8.18
CA VAL A 180 -14.42 8.79 8.56
C VAL A 180 -14.70 7.29 8.60
N GLY A 181 -15.88 6.88 9.06
CA GLY A 181 -16.31 5.49 9.07
C GLY A 181 -16.30 4.86 7.69
N THR A 182 -16.94 5.49 6.70
CA THR A 182 -17.00 4.98 5.32
C THR A 182 -15.62 4.95 4.66
N ALA A 183 -14.76 5.95 4.89
CA ALA A 183 -13.40 5.97 4.36
C ALA A 183 -12.50 4.89 4.98
N SER A 184 -12.79 4.44 6.20
CA SER A 184 -11.97 3.44 6.91
C SER A 184 -12.22 2.01 6.43
N VAL A 185 -13.34 1.76 5.77
CA VAL A 185 -13.78 0.41 5.36
C VAL A 185 -12.79 -0.25 4.38
N THR A 186 -12.05 0.51 3.57
CA THR A 186 -11.07 -0.01 2.61
C THR A 186 -9.61 0.01 3.13
N ARG A 187 -9.40 0.21 4.44
CA ARG A 187 -8.08 0.47 5.07
C ARG A 187 -6.98 -0.59 4.90
N PHE A 188 -7.32 -1.82 4.51
CA PHE A 188 -6.36 -2.93 4.37
C PHE A 188 -6.04 -3.24 2.90
N CYS A 189 -6.52 -2.41 1.98
CA CYS A 189 -6.24 -2.50 0.56
C CYS A 189 -4.97 -1.73 0.14
N THR A 190 -4.52 -1.93 -1.10
CA THR A 190 -3.61 -0.99 -1.77
C THR A 190 -4.39 0.17 -2.41
N ALA A 191 -3.75 1.34 -2.57
CA ALA A 191 -4.41 2.54 -3.11
C ALA A 191 -5.09 2.30 -4.48
N ALA A 192 -4.49 1.48 -5.36
CA ALA A 192 -5.07 1.15 -6.67
C ALA A 192 -6.43 0.44 -6.61
N LEU A 193 -6.72 -0.25 -5.50
CA LEU A 193 -7.99 -0.96 -5.28
C LEU A 193 -8.88 -0.23 -4.27
N ALA A 194 -8.27 0.45 -3.30
CA ALA A 194 -8.98 1.19 -2.25
C ALA A 194 -9.66 2.45 -2.76
N LEU A 195 -9.00 3.22 -3.63
CA LEU A 195 -9.51 4.52 -4.08
C LEU A 195 -10.79 4.40 -4.92
N PRO A 196 -10.89 3.46 -5.89
CA PRO A 196 -12.15 3.23 -6.59
C PRO A 196 -13.24 2.68 -5.67
N ALA A 197 -12.89 1.74 -4.77
CA ALA A 197 -13.84 1.15 -3.82
C ALA A 197 -14.38 2.17 -2.79
N ALA A 198 -13.54 3.09 -2.33
CA ALA A 198 -13.95 4.19 -1.47
C ALA A 198 -14.88 5.16 -2.22
N ALA A 199 -14.56 5.49 -3.48
CA ALA A 199 -15.40 6.34 -4.31
C ALA A 199 -16.78 5.71 -4.56
N SER A 200 -16.86 4.39 -4.80
CA SER A 200 -18.15 3.70 -4.96
C SER A 200 -19.01 3.69 -3.69
N LEU A 201 -18.38 3.86 -2.52
CA LEU A 201 -19.06 4.02 -1.23
C LEU A 201 -19.37 5.49 -0.89
N GLY A 202 -19.09 6.44 -1.79
CA GLY A 202 -19.23 7.88 -1.53
C GLY A 202 -18.25 8.42 -0.47
N ALA A 203 -17.17 7.69 -0.19
CA ALA A 203 -16.20 8.05 0.83
C ALA A 203 -15.10 9.00 0.30
N SER A 204 -14.51 9.78 1.20
CA SER A 204 -13.37 10.65 0.88
C SER A 204 -12.12 9.83 0.55
N GLN A 205 -11.67 9.92 -0.71
CA GLN A 205 -10.45 9.26 -1.20
C GLN A 205 -9.17 9.66 -0.44
N PRO A 206 -8.91 10.96 -0.17
CA PRO A 206 -7.78 11.37 0.66
C PRO A 206 -7.81 10.72 2.05
N LEU A 207 -8.98 10.65 2.67
CA LEU A 207 -9.14 10.06 4.00
C LEU A 207 -8.92 8.54 3.96
N ALA A 208 -9.38 7.86 2.91
CA ALA A 208 -9.10 6.45 2.71
C ALA A 208 -7.59 6.19 2.66
N VAL A 209 -6.80 7.00 1.92
CA VAL A 209 -5.33 6.86 1.88
C VAL A 209 -4.71 7.00 3.26
N VAL A 210 -5.17 7.95 4.07
CA VAL A 210 -4.71 8.08 5.46
C VAL A 210 -4.99 6.81 6.25
N MET A 211 -6.21 6.26 6.14
CA MET A 211 -6.58 5.02 6.83
C MET A 211 -5.77 3.81 6.37
N LEU A 212 -5.40 3.72 5.08
CA LEU A 212 -4.51 2.69 4.55
C LEU A 212 -3.15 2.69 5.26
N VAL A 213 -2.54 3.87 5.38
CA VAL A 213 -1.22 4.03 6.02
C VAL A 213 -1.30 3.71 7.52
N LEU A 214 -2.33 4.23 8.21
CA LEU A 214 -2.55 3.97 9.63
C LEU A 214 -2.75 2.48 9.91
N SER A 215 -3.62 1.82 9.14
CA SER A 215 -3.86 0.38 9.25
C SER A 215 -2.58 -0.44 9.05
N GLY A 216 -1.76 -0.05 8.08
CA GLY A 216 -0.45 -0.67 7.86
C GLY A 216 0.49 -0.52 9.05
N PHE A 217 0.55 0.67 9.64
CA PHE A 217 1.37 0.92 10.83
C PHE A 217 0.89 0.11 12.04
N PHE A 218 -0.42 0.07 12.28
CA PHE A 218 -1.01 -0.78 13.31
C PHE A 218 -0.65 -2.25 13.12
N GLY A 219 -0.71 -2.76 11.89
CA GLY A 219 -0.32 -4.14 11.60
C GLY A 219 1.15 -4.46 11.85
N VAL A 220 2.05 -3.48 11.68
CA VAL A 220 3.47 -3.61 12.04
C VAL A 220 3.67 -3.70 13.55
N LEU A 221 2.96 -2.88 14.32
CA LEU A 221 3.11 -2.82 15.77
C LEU A 221 2.44 -4.01 16.48
N VAL A 222 1.21 -4.32 16.09
CA VAL A 222 0.31 -5.23 16.81
C VAL A 222 0.29 -6.63 16.21
N GLY A 223 0.74 -6.80 14.95
CA GLY A 223 0.62 -8.04 14.21
C GLY A 223 1.32 -9.24 14.88
N ARG A 224 2.61 -9.13 15.22
CA ARG A 224 3.37 -10.24 15.82
C ARG A 224 2.82 -10.66 17.19
N PRO A 225 2.56 -9.74 18.15
CA PRO A 225 1.94 -10.11 19.43
C PRO A 225 0.61 -10.83 19.27
N VAL A 226 -0.29 -10.32 18.42
CA VAL A 226 -1.62 -10.93 18.19
C VAL A 226 -1.51 -12.31 17.57
N LEU A 227 -0.66 -12.50 16.56
CA LEU A 227 -0.45 -13.81 15.95
C LEU A 227 0.10 -14.83 16.93
N SER A 228 1.04 -14.41 17.80
CA SER A 228 1.58 -15.27 18.84
C SER A 228 0.53 -15.61 19.90
N PHE A 229 -0.34 -14.66 20.27
CA PHE A 229 -1.44 -14.87 21.23
C PHE A 229 -2.49 -15.87 20.71
N VAL A 230 -2.89 -15.74 19.43
CA VAL A 230 -3.86 -16.65 18.79
C VAL A 230 -3.22 -18.02 18.44
N GLY A 231 -1.92 -18.17 18.64
CA GLY A 231 -1.21 -19.43 18.41
C GLY A 231 -0.88 -19.73 16.95
N ALA A 232 -0.84 -18.70 16.07
CA ALA A 232 -0.42 -18.84 14.68
C ALA A 232 1.08 -19.12 14.59
N ARG A 233 1.44 -20.36 14.26
CA ARG A 233 2.82 -20.85 14.28
C ARG A 233 3.37 -21.14 12.90
N SER A 234 2.52 -21.54 11.95
CA SER A 234 3.01 -21.89 10.61
C SER A 234 3.29 -20.64 9.76
N PRO A 235 4.29 -20.67 8.86
CA PRO A 235 4.53 -19.57 7.91
C PRO A 235 3.32 -19.27 7.03
N ARG A 236 2.50 -20.29 6.75
CA ARG A 236 1.24 -20.15 6.00
C ARG A 236 0.22 -19.33 6.78
N GLU A 237 -0.05 -19.68 8.04
CA GLU A 237 -0.98 -18.94 8.90
C GLU A 237 -0.54 -17.49 9.06
N ARG A 238 0.72 -17.28 9.50
CA ARG A 238 1.25 -15.94 9.76
C ARG A 238 1.27 -15.10 8.49
N GLY A 239 1.66 -15.69 7.37
CA GLY A 239 1.63 -15.04 6.06
C GLY A 239 0.23 -14.63 5.65
N LEU A 240 -0.72 -15.58 5.61
CA LEU A 240 -2.10 -15.31 5.19
C LEU A 240 -2.77 -14.25 6.08
N SER A 241 -2.62 -14.35 7.40
CA SER A 241 -3.23 -13.41 8.34
C SER A 241 -2.66 -12.00 8.22
N VAL A 242 -1.33 -11.85 8.14
CA VAL A 242 -0.70 -10.53 7.96
C VAL A 242 -1.10 -9.94 6.62
N GLY A 243 -1.01 -10.71 5.55
CA GLY A 243 -1.33 -10.24 4.20
C GLY A 243 -2.78 -9.78 4.07
N ALA A 244 -3.72 -10.55 4.61
CA ALA A 244 -5.15 -10.31 4.39
C ALA A 244 -5.74 -9.12 5.18
N VAL A 245 -5.17 -8.77 6.34
CA VAL A 245 -5.78 -7.80 7.28
C VAL A 245 -4.93 -6.56 7.54
N SER A 246 -3.62 -6.62 7.28
CA SER A 246 -2.70 -5.50 7.45
C SER A 246 -2.64 -4.67 6.15
N HIS A 247 -1.46 -4.14 5.85
CA HIS A 247 -1.11 -3.49 4.60
C HIS A 247 0.17 -4.14 4.04
N VAL A 248 0.67 -3.67 2.88
CA VAL A 248 1.98 -4.08 2.34
C VAL A 248 3.09 -3.93 3.39
N LEU A 249 2.94 -2.97 4.31
CA LEU A 249 3.85 -2.76 5.44
C LEU A 249 3.97 -3.99 6.34
N GLY A 250 2.88 -4.69 6.64
CA GLY A 250 2.95 -5.93 7.41
C GLY A 250 3.72 -7.04 6.67
N THR A 251 3.58 -7.08 5.34
CA THR A 251 4.29 -8.08 4.52
C THR A 251 5.81 -7.87 4.58
N VAL A 252 6.29 -6.62 4.55
CA VAL A 252 7.73 -6.34 4.66
C VAL A 252 8.28 -6.60 6.06
N THR A 253 7.46 -6.48 7.10
CA THR A 253 7.92 -6.71 8.48
C THR A 253 8.03 -8.19 8.85
N LEU A 254 7.32 -9.10 8.16
CA LEU A 254 7.52 -10.55 8.33
C LEU A 254 8.98 -10.96 8.17
N ALA A 255 9.67 -10.41 7.16
CA ALA A 255 11.10 -10.67 6.96
C ALA A 255 11.95 -10.16 8.14
N SER A 256 11.60 -9.00 8.70
CA SER A 256 12.29 -8.44 9.87
C SER A 256 12.06 -9.23 11.16
N TRP A 257 10.95 -9.97 11.25
CA TRP A 257 10.66 -10.89 12.36
C TRP A 257 11.35 -12.24 12.24
N GLY A 258 12.15 -12.46 11.18
CA GLY A 258 12.79 -13.75 10.89
C GLY A 258 11.87 -14.74 10.18
N GLU A 259 10.70 -14.31 9.70
CA GLU A 259 9.65 -15.15 9.11
C GLU A 259 9.61 -15.00 7.58
N ALA A 260 10.77 -15.02 6.94
CA ALA A 260 10.88 -14.81 5.49
C ALA A 260 10.07 -15.82 4.65
N SER A 261 9.83 -17.03 5.17
CA SER A 261 9.01 -18.07 4.54
C SER A 261 7.50 -17.74 4.51
N ALA A 262 7.04 -16.79 5.33
CA ALA A 262 5.65 -16.32 5.36
C ALA A 262 5.36 -15.23 4.32
N VAL A 263 6.40 -14.53 3.83
CA VAL A 263 6.28 -13.39 2.90
C VAL A 263 5.51 -13.73 1.62
N PRO A 264 5.74 -14.88 0.93
CA PRO A 264 5.00 -15.22 -0.28
C PRO A 264 3.50 -15.40 -0.04
N TYR A 265 3.12 -16.02 1.08
CA TYR A 265 1.73 -16.19 1.50
C TYR A 265 1.07 -14.84 1.79
N SER A 266 1.80 -13.96 2.49
CA SER A 266 1.33 -12.60 2.80
C SER A 266 1.12 -11.75 1.56
N ALA A 267 2.05 -11.77 0.62
CA ALA A 267 1.90 -11.04 -0.64
C ALA A 267 0.68 -11.51 -1.44
N LEU A 268 0.45 -12.82 -1.50
CA LEU A 268 -0.68 -13.41 -2.23
C LEU A 268 -2.02 -13.07 -1.55
N ALA A 269 -2.11 -13.25 -0.23
CA ALA A 269 -3.29 -12.90 0.56
C ALA A 269 -3.61 -11.41 0.49
N PHE A 270 -2.59 -10.54 0.55
CA PHE A 270 -2.77 -9.09 0.44
C PHE A 270 -3.46 -8.69 -0.86
N VAL A 271 -2.97 -9.18 -2.00
CA VAL A 271 -3.54 -8.81 -3.29
C VAL A 271 -4.93 -9.39 -3.47
N LEU A 272 -5.16 -10.64 -3.06
CA LEU A 272 -6.47 -11.27 -3.17
C LEU A 272 -7.49 -10.64 -2.22
N ALA A 273 -7.14 -10.38 -0.97
CA ALA A 273 -8.01 -9.70 -0.02
C ALA A 273 -8.33 -8.28 -0.49
N SER A 274 -7.34 -7.55 -1.01
CA SER A 274 -7.58 -6.22 -1.61
C SER A 274 -8.53 -6.30 -2.82
N GLY A 275 -8.35 -7.31 -3.68
CA GLY A 275 -9.20 -7.53 -4.85
C GLY A 275 -10.63 -7.89 -4.47
N PHE A 276 -10.81 -8.82 -3.52
CA PHE A 276 -12.12 -9.19 -2.99
C PHE A 276 -12.81 -8.01 -2.30
N THR A 277 -12.07 -7.20 -1.56
CA THR A 277 -12.61 -6.00 -0.91
C THR A 277 -13.14 -5.02 -1.94
N ALA A 278 -12.37 -4.75 -3.00
CA ALA A 278 -12.82 -3.88 -4.08
C ALA A 278 -14.04 -4.47 -4.82
N LEU A 279 -14.05 -5.77 -5.05
CA LEU A 279 -15.17 -6.47 -5.68
C LEU A 279 -16.44 -6.39 -4.82
N PHE A 280 -16.35 -6.71 -3.53
CA PHE A 280 -17.50 -6.65 -2.61
C PHE A 280 -17.98 -5.23 -2.40
N ALA A 281 -17.08 -4.25 -2.26
CA ALA A 281 -17.43 -2.83 -2.13
C ALA A 281 -18.12 -2.27 -3.39
N ALA A 282 -17.94 -2.88 -4.57
CA ALA A 282 -18.64 -2.52 -5.79
C ALA A 282 -20.06 -3.12 -5.89
N MET A 283 -20.41 -4.10 -5.04
CA MET A 283 -21.74 -4.72 -5.05
C MET A 283 -22.77 -3.80 -4.36
N PRO A 284 -23.88 -3.41 -5.02
CA PRO A 284 -24.86 -2.50 -4.44
C PRO A 284 -25.44 -2.94 -3.09
N VAL A 285 -25.68 -4.25 -2.93
CA VAL A 285 -26.19 -4.84 -1.67
C VAL A 285 -25.20 -4.61 -0.52
N VAL A 286 -23.91 -4.78 -0.78
CA VAL A 286 -22.85 -4.58 0.22
C VAL A 286 -22.68 -3.10 0.53
N GLN A 287 -22.76 -2.23 -0.47
CA GLN A 287 -22.72 -0.77 -0.28
C GLN A 287 -23.84 -0.29 0.64
N CYS A 288 -25.08 -0.68 0.35
CA CYS A 288 -26.24 -0.33 1.17
C CYS A 288 -26.07 -0.82 2.61
N ALA A 289 -25.60 -2.06 2.79
CA ALA A 289 -25.37 -2.62 4.12
C ALA A 289 -24.28 -1.84 4.89
N ILE A 290 -23.15 -1.52 4.25
CA ILE A 290 -22.06 -0.76 4.88
C ILE A 290 -22.53 0.65 5.25
N LEU A 291 -23.20 1.35 4.33
CA LEU A 291 -23.71 2.70 4.58
C LEU A 291 -24.73 2.72 5.71
N TRP A 292 -25.62 1.71 5.77
CA TRP A 292 -26.58 1.57 6.87
C TRP A 292 -25.89 1.31 8.22
N ILE A 293 -24.84 0.49 8.25
CA ILE A 293 -24.08 0.23 9.49
C ILE A 293 -23.36 1.49 9.97
N VAL A 294 -22.77 2.25 9.05
CA VAL A 294 -21.96 3.45 9.40
C VAL A 294 -22.82 4.68 9.73
N ALA A 295 -24.06 4.74 9.24
CA ALA A 295 -25.02 5.81 9.54
C ALA A 295 -25.48 5.81 11.00
#